data_AF-A0A836VJQ7-F1
#
_entry.id   AF-A0A836VJQ7-F1
#
_cell.length_a   1.000
_cell.length_b   1.000
_cell.length_c   1.000
_cell.angle_alpha   90.00
_cell.angle_beta   90.00
_cell.angle_gamma   90.00
#
_symmetry.space_group_name_H-M   'P 1'
#
loop_
_entity.id
_entity.type
_entity.pdbx_description
1 polymer ?
#
loop_
_entity_poly.entity_id
_entity_poly.type
_entity_poly.pdbx_seq_one_letter_code
_entity_poly.pdbx_strand_id
1 'polypeptide(L)' 'MGCSDHTEKPVDPPQNLILISIDTLRPDMLGAYGYPRPTSPVLDELADDGTLFLNAFSTSPWTIP' A
#
# COMPACT_ATOMS: atom_id res chain seq x y z
N MET A 1 -3.12 46.76 -8.43
CA MET A 1 -2.07 46.31 -9.36
C MET A 1 -1.58 44.96 -8.85
N GLY A 2 -1.74 43.91 -9.65
CA GLY A 2 -1.11 42.60 -9.44
C GLY A 2 -1.94 41.55 -8.71
N CYS A 3 -2.97 40.99 -9.36
CA CYS A 3 -3.32 39.59 -9.12
C CYS A 3 -2.27 38.77 -9.88
N SER A 4 -1.46 38.00 -9.17
CA SER A 4 -0.52 37.06 -9.75
C SER A 4 -1.29 35.88 -10.33
N ASP A 5 -1.17 35.67 -11.63
CA ASP A 5 -1.71 34.52 -12.34
C ASP A 5 -1.18 33.22 -11.73
N HIS A 6 -2.08 32.46 -11.09
CA HIS A 6 -1.84 31.05 -10.80
C HIS A 6 -1.79 30.32 -12.14
N THR A 7 -0.58 30.07 -12.64
CA THR A 7 -0.38 29.21 -13.79
C THR A 7 -0.81 27.79 -13.40
N GLU A 8 -2.01 27.37 -13.77
CA GLU A 8 -2.47 26.00 -13.59
C GLU A 8 -1.54 25.07 -14.37
N LYS A 9 -0.79 24.25 -13.63
CA LYS A 9 0.00 23.16 -14.19
C LYS A 9 -0.98 22.16 -14.82
N PRO A 10 -0.72 21.63 -16.04
CA PRO A 10 -1.56 20.59 -16.60
C PRO A 10 -1.70 19.45 -15.59
N VAL A 11 -2.92 19.19 -15.16
CA VAL A 11 -3.22 18.08 -14.26
C VAL A 11 -3.16 16.83 -15.12
N ASP A 12 -2.14 15.99 -14.89
CA ASP A 12 -2.10 14.66 -15.49
C ASP A 12 -3.42 13.95 -15.22
N PRO A 13 -3.92 13.12 -16.15
CA PRO A 13 -5.15 12.38 -15.93
C PRO A 13 -5.06 11.63 -14.59
N PRO A 14 -6.13 11.69 -13.77
CA PRO A 14 -6.11 11.09 -12.44
C PRO A 14 -5.76 9.61 -12.56
N GLN A 15 -4.79 9.18 -11.75
CA GLN A 15 -4.38 7.78 -11.66
C GLN A 15 -5.44 6.98 -10.89
N ASN A 16 -5.67 5.74 -11.30
CA ASN A 16 -6.54 4.83 -10.57
C ASN A 16 -5.85 4.37 -9.27
N LEU A 17 -6.57 4.37 -8.15
CA LEU A 17 -6.07 3.89 -6.87
C LEU A 17 -6.93 2.72 -6.39
N ILE A 18 -6.29 1.59 -6.08
CA ILE A 18 -6.91 0.41 -5.51
C ILE A 18 -6.31 0.20 -4.11
N LEU A 19 -7.15 0.30 -3.07
CA LEU A 19 -6.77 0.00 -1.70
C LEU A 19 -7.31 -1.38 -1.31
N ILE A 20 -6.41 -2.34 -1.11
CA ILE A 20 -6.73 -3.67 -0.61
C ILE A 20 -6.39 -3.71 0.88
N SER A 21 -7.39 -3.99 1.72
CA SER A 21 -7.21 -4.19 3.16
C SER A 21 -7.70 -5.59 3.53
N ILE A 22 -6.91 -6.29 4.35
CA ILE A 22 -7.18 -7.67 4.77
C ILE A 22 -7.24 -7.69 6.30
N ASP A 23 -8.36 -8.18 6.85
CA ASP A 23 -8.53 -8.30 8.29
C ASP A 23 -7.64 -9.40 8.87
N THR A 24 -7.14 -9.18 10.09
CA THR A 24 -6.35 -10.14 10.89
C THR A 24 -5.14 -10.77 10.18
N LEU A 25 -4.61 -10.10 9.15
CA LEU A 25 -3.44 -10.57 8.41
C LEU A 25 -2.16 -10.42 9.23
N ARG A 26 -1.45 -11.52 9.44
CA ARG A 26 -0.16 -11.53 10.13
C ARG A 26 0.99 -11.53 9.11
N PRO A 27 1.97 -10.62 9.23
CA PRO A 27 3.05 -10.52 8.24
C PRO A 27 3.92 -11.78 8.18
N ASP A 28 4.12 -12.48 9.29
CA ASP A 28 4.96 -13.69 9.34
C ASP A 28 4.35 -14.92 8.65
N MET A 29 3.16 -14.79 8.07
CA MET A 29 2.51 -15.83 7.25
C MET A 29 2.60 -15.55 5.74
N LEU A 30 3.28 -14.48 5.35
CA LEU A 30 3.48 -14.07 3.95
C LEU A 30 4.89 -14.44 3.48
N GLY A 31 5.01 -14.97 2.26
CA GLY A 31 6.28 -15.33 1.64
C GLY A 31 7.23 -14.14 1.52
N ALA A 32 6.71 -12.96 1.16
CA ALA A 32 7.46 -11.70 1.09
C ALA A 32 8.12 -11.28 2.41
N TYR A 33 7.64 -11.77 3.56
CA TYR A 33 8.22 -11.54 4.88
C TYR A 33 9.07 -12.71 5.39
N GLY A 34 9.34 -13.70 4.54
CA GLY A 34 10.23 -14.84 4.83
C GLY A 34 9.52 -16.13 5.25
N TYR A 35 8.20 -16.23 5.06
CA TYR A 35 7.48 -17.46 5.37
C TYR A 35 7.79 -18.59 4.35
N PRO A 36 8.13 -19.80 4.80
CA PRO A 36 8.68 -20.84 3.91
C PRO A 36 7.66 -21.54 3.01
N ARG A 37 6.36 -21.40 3.29
CA ARG A 37 5.30 -22.03 2.49
C ARG A 37 4.74 -21.01 1.49
N PRO A 38 4.36 -21.44 0.28
CA PRO A 38 3.79 -20.54 -0.73
C PRO A 38 2.32 -20.22 -0.41
N THR A 39 2.07 -19.54 0.69
CA THR A 39 0.72 -19.15 1.14
C THR A 39 0.22 -17.86 0.49
N SER A 40 1.10 -17.06 -0.10
CA SER A 40 0.78 -15.73 -0.63
C SER A 40 1.44 -15.38 -1.97
N PRO A 41 1.54 -16.30 -2.95
CA PRO A 41 2.36 -16.09 -4.15
C PRO A 41 2.01 -14.81 -4.93
N VAL A 42 0.73 -14.43 -5.01
CA VAL A 42 0.28 -13.20 -5.70
C VAL A 42 0.67 -11.93 -4.94
N LEU A 43 0.62 -11.96 -3.60
CA LEU A 43 1.09 -10.84 -2.78
C LEU A 43 2.62 -10.73 -2.78
N ASP A 44 3.30 -11.87 -2.93
CA ASP A 44 4.76 -11.93 -3.01
C ASP A 44 5.25 -11.30 -4.33
N GLU A 45 4.60 -11.60 -5.46
CA GLU A 45 4.85 -10.95 -6.75
C GLU A 45 4.58 -9.44 -6.68
N LEU A 46 3.47 -9.02 -6.07
CA LEU A 46 3.16 -7.61 -5.86
C LEU A 46 4.22 -6.88 -5.01
N ALA A 47 4.82 -7.57 -4.04
CA ALA A 47 5.86 -7.01 -3.20
C ALA A 47 7.19 -6.86 -3.96
N ASP A 48 7.51 -7.77 -4.89
CA ASP A 48 8.71 -7.74 -5.74
C ASP A 48 8.64 -6.62 -6.80
N ASP A 49 7.47 -6.43 -7.41
CA ASP A 49 7.22 -5.34 -8.38
C ASP A 49 7.10 -3.95 -7.71
N GLY A 50 6.95 -3.93 -6.38
CA GLY A 50 6.57 -2.75 -5.63
C GLY A 50 7.54 -2.35 -4.53
N THR A 51 6.97 -1.90 -3.41
CA THR A 51 7.72 -1.56 -2.20
C THR A 51 7.10 -2.25 -1.01
N LEU A 52 7.91 -3.05 -0.31
CA LEU A 52 7.51 -3.75 0.89
C LEU A 52 7.90 -2.97 2.15
N PHE A 53 6.93 -2.65 2.99
CA PHE A 53 7.18 -2.01 4.29
C PHE A 53 7.41 -3.07 5.37
N LEU A 54 8.68 -3.30 5.73
CA LEU A 54 9.05 -4.29 6.76
C LEU A 54 8.56 -3.94 8.17
N ASN A 55 8.25 -2.67 8.43
CA ASN A 55 7.84 -2.14 9.73
C ASN A 55 6.53 -1.33 9.63
N ALA A 56 5.46 -1.97 9.14
CA ALA A 56 4.11 -1.41 9.13
C ALA A 56 3.33 -1.86 10.36
N PHE A 57 2.90 -0.91 11.20
CA PHE A 57 2.16 -1.19 12.44
C PHE A 57 0.72 -0.69 12.36
N SER A 58 -0.23 -1.47 12.87
CA SER A 58 -1.58 -0.97 13.11
C SER A 58 -1.57 -0.04 14.33
N THR A 59 -2.36 1.03 14.27
CA THR A 59 -2.58 1.93 15.41
C THR A 59 -3.33 1.24 16.55
N SER A 60 -4.08 0.18 16.23
CA SER A 60 -4.85 -0.61 17.19
C SER A 60 -4.95 -2.09 16.77
N PRO A 61 -4.91 -3.07 17.70
CA PRO A 61 -4.94 -4.49 17.36
C PRO A 61 -6.35 -5.09 17.22
N TRP A 62 -7.42 -4.29 17.27
CA TRP A 62 -8.80 -4.79 17.25
C TRP A 62 -9.64 -4.22 16.10
N THR A 63 -10.54 -5.05 15.59
CA THR A 63 -11.54 -4.69 14.59
C THR A 63 -12.76 -4.11 15.33
N ILE A 64 -12.73 -2.79 15.62
CA ILE A 64 -13.80 -1.76 15.82
C ILE A 64 -13.27 -0.61 16.72
N PRO A 65 -13.40 0.69 16.36
CA PRO A 65 -13.46 1.32 15.03
C PRO A 65 -12.19 2.09 14.64
#